data_AF-A0A7J5GPW8-F1
#
_entry.id   AF-A0A7J5GPW8-F1
#
_cell.length_a   1.000
_cell.length_b   1.000
_cell.length_c   1.000
_cell.angle_alpha   90.00
_cell.angle_beta   90.00
_cell.angle_gamma   90.00
#
_symmetry.space_group_name_H-M   'P 1'
#
loop_
_entity.id
_entity.type
_entity.pdbx_description
1 polymer ?
#
loop_
_entity_poly.entity_id
_entity_poly.type
_entity_poly.pdbx_seq_one_letter_code
_entity_poly.pdbx_strand_id
1 'polypeptide(L)'
;MEEEIQQYLRFHPLSSRSELMEGVNTKVSVATFKRLLAAMISAGSIEVIGQGPATCYKLTPQTFVTSYFDLESYFRKEVDEREIQQAFNFSLIPDILPNVDPFTMDERKHLTALQETFRRNVLEMTDG
;
A
#
# COMPACT_ATOMS: atom_id res chain seq x y z
N MET A 1 -6.09 7.08 -9.79
CA MET A 1 -5.07 6.45 -10.68
C MET A 1 -4.02 5.65 -9.94
N GLU A 2 -3.25 6.16 -8.97
CA GLU A 2 -2.30 5.29 -8.23
C GLU A 2 -3.01 4.16 -7.49
N GLU A 3 -4.10 4.48 -6.79
CA GLU A 3 -4.95 3.50 -6.11
C GLU A 3 -5.55 2.48 -7.08
N GLU A 4 -6.01 2.92 -8.26
CA GLU A 4 -6.51 2.03 -9.32
C GLU A 4 -5.43 1.07 -9.81
N ILE A 5 -4.20 1.55 -10.01
CA ILE A 5 -3.05 0.72 -10.40
C ILE A 5 -2.71 -0.27 -9.29
N GLN A 6 -2.69 0.17 -8.04
CA GLN A 6 -2.42 -0.72 -6.90
C GLN A 6 -3.50 -1.80 -6.78
N GLN A 7 -4.77 -1.42 -6.90
CA GLN A 7 -5.89 -2.34 -6.86
C GLN A 7 -5.83 -3.35 -8.00
N TYR A 8 -5.52 -2.91 -9.23
CA TYR A 8 -5.35 -3.81 -10.36
C TYR A 8 -4.18 -4.79 -10.12
N LEU A 9 -3.02 -4.30 -9.67
CA LEU A 9 -1.84 -5.12 -9.40
C LEU A 9 -2.01 -6.11 -8.23
N ARG A 10 -3.00 -5.91 -7.34
CA ARG A 10 -3.37 -6.92 -6.33
C ARG A 10 -3.87 -8.21 -6.96
N PHE A 11 -4.67 -8.12 -8.02
CA PHE A 11 -5.29 -9.28 -8.69
C PHE A 11 -4.52 -9.73 -9.94
N HIS A 12 -3.74 -8.83 -10.53
CA HIS A 12 -2.95 -9.07 -11.73
C HIS A 12 -1.48 -8.72 -11.50
N PRO A 13 -0.77 -9.46 -10.62
CA PRO A 13 0.65 -9.22 -10.38
C PRO A 13 1.47 -9.50 -11.66
N LEU A 14 2.62 -8.86 -11.79
CA LEU A 14 3.53 -9.01 -12.94
C LEU A 14 2.91 -8.53 -14.27
N SER A 15 2.06 -7.50 -14.21
CA SER A 15 1.49 -6.87 -15.40
C SER A 15 2.46 -5.90 -16.06
N SER A 16 2.50 -5.88 -17.38
CA SER A 16 3.23 -4.93 -18.20
C SER A 16 2.57 -3.54 -18.17
N ARG A 17 3.29 -2.51 -18.63
CA ARG A 17 2.74 -1.15 -18.75
C ARG A 17 1.47 -1.12 -19.60
N SER A 18 1.45 -1.86 -20.71
CA SER A 18 0.32 -1.85 -21.64
C SER A 18 -0.92 -2.47 -21.01
N GLU A 19 -0.75 -3.62 -20.34
CA GLU A 19 -1.82 -4.28 -19.57
C GLU A 19 -2.33 -3.39 -18.43
N LEU A 20 -1.43 -2.67 -17.74
CA LEU A 20 -1.85 -1.70 -16.72
C LEU A 20 -2.69 -0.56 -17.28
N MET A 21 -2.26 0.03 -18.41
CA MET A 21 -3.00 1.12 -19.03
C MET A 21 -4.39 0.68 -19.51
N GLU A 22 -4.48 -0.52 -20.06
CA GLU A 22 -5.74 -1.15 -20.48
C GLU A 22 -6.61 -1.50 -19.26
N GLY A 23 -6.03 -2.15 -18.27
CA GLY A 23 -6.70 -2.62 -17.06
C GLY A 23 -7.29 -1.51 -16.19
N VAL A 24 -6.61 -0.36 -16.11
CA VAL A 24 -7.15 0.84 -15.44
C VAL A 24 -7.97 1.74 -16.37
N ASN A 25 -8.19 1.33 -17.62
CA ASN A 25 -8.95 2.06 -18.64
C ASN A 25 -8.56 3.56 -18.74
N THR A 26 -7.26 3.83 -18.72
CA THR A 26 -6.79 5.22 -18.64
C THR A 26 -6.68 5.89 -20.01
N LYS A 27 -7.00 7.18 -20.06
CA LYS A 27 -6.85 8.02 -21.26
C LYS A 27 -5.57 8.85 -21.26
N VAL A 28 -4.69 8.68 -20.27
CA VAL A 28 -3.45 9.46 -20.21
C VAL A 28 -2.44 8.99 -21.25
N SER A 29 -1.56 9.90 -21.67
CA SER A 29 -0.47 9.54 -22.57
C SER A 29 0.48 8.52 -21.93
N VAL A 30 1.14 7.70 -22.76
CA VAL A 30 2.17 6.75 -22.32
C VAL A 30 3.30 7.46 -21.55
N ALA A 31 3.67 8.68 -21.95
CA ALA A 31 4.71 9.45 -21.27
C ALA A 31 4.29 9.85 -19.86
N THR A 32 3.04 10.30 -19.70
CA THR A 32 2.45 10.62 -18.39
C THR A 32 2.39 9.37 -17.50
N PHE A 33 1.92 8.24 -18.06
CA PHE A 33 1.83 6.99 -17.33
C PHE A 33 3.19 6.46 -16.87
N LYS A 34 4.23 6.59 -17.70
CA LYS A 34 5.62 6.25 -17.31
C LYS A 34 6.12 7.11 -16.15
N ARG A 35 5.81 8.40 -16.12
CA ARG A 35 6.17 9.29 -15.00
C ARG A 35 5.46 8.87 -13.72
N LEU A 36 4.18 8.49 -13.83
CA LEU A 36 3.41 7.96 -12.70
C LEU A 36 4.03 6.68 -12.14
N LEU A 37 4.32 5.70 -12.99
CA LEU A 37 4.98 4.46 -12.56
C LEU A 37 6.35 4.73 -11.93
N ALA A 38 7.13 5.66 -12.48
CA ALA A 38 8.41 6.06 -11.89
C ALA A 38 8.24 6.69 -10.49
N ALA A 39 7.22 7.52 -10.29
CA ALA A 39 6.90 8.08 -8.98
C ALA A 39 6.48 6.98 -7.99
N MET A 40 5.64 6.04 -8.41
CA MET A 40 5.22 4.90 -7.58
C MET A 40 6.39 3.98 -7.21
N ILE A 41 7.34 3.75 -8.12
CA ILE A 41 8.59 3.02 -7.84
C ILE A 41 9.44 3.78 -6.81
N SER A 42 9.62 5.09 -7.02
CA SER A 42 10.39 5.93 -6.09
C SER A 42 9.77 6.01 -4.69
N ALA A 43 8.44 5.91 -4.60
CA ALA A 43 7.70 5.87 -3.34
C ALA A 43 7.75 4.48 -2.68
N GLY A 44 8.27 3.46 -3.37
CA GLY A 44 8.31 2.08 -2.88
C GLY A 44 6.95 1.38 -2.96
N SER A 45 5.99 1.90 -3.73
CA SER A 45 4.64 1.32 -3.86
C SER A 45 4.56 0.19 -4.90
N ILE A 46 5.47 0.17 -5.87
CA ILE A 46 5.60 -0.91 -6.84
C ILE A 46 7.08 -1.19 -7.11
N GLU A 47 7.39 -2.39 -7.57
CA GLU A 47 8.71 -2.74 -8.07
C GLU A 47 8.63 -3.27 -9.51
N VAL A 48 9.76 -3.14 -10.22
CA VAL A 48 9.90 -3.61 -11.60
C VAL A 48 10.56 -4.98 -11.61
N ILE A 49 9.98 -5.90 -12.38
CA ILE A 49 10.52 -7.23 -12.65
C ILE A 49 10.86 -7.33 -14.14
N GLY A 50 12.00 -7.93 -14.46
CA GLY A 50 12.48 -8.08 -15.84
C GLY A 50 13.10 -6.81 -16.42
N GLN A 51 13.52 -6.88 -17.67
CA GLN A 51 14.15 -5.76 -18.39
C GLN A 51 13.67 -5.67 -19.84
N GLY A 52 13.65 -4.44 -20.37
CA GLY A 52 13.28 -4.19 -21.77
C GLY A 52 11.86 -4.68 -22.08
N PRO A 53 11.66 -5.53 -23.11
CA PRO A 53 10.35 -6.09 -23.44
C PRO A 53 9.68 -6.89 -22.31
N ALA A 54 10.46 -7.47 -21.39
CA ALA A 54 9.96 -8.25 -20.27
C ALA A 54 9.63 -7.42 -19.02
N THR A 55 9.62 -6.08 -19.12
CA THR A 55 9.37 -5.18 -17.98
C THR A 55 7.92 -5.32 -17.50
N CYS A 56 7.78 -5.81 -16.28
CA CYS A 56 6.51 -6.00 -15.59
C CYS A 56 6.55 -5.32 -14.22
N TYR A 57 5.39 -5.06 -13.64
CA TYR A 57 5.24 -4.37 -12.36
C TYR A 57 4.49 -5.25 -11.38
N LYS A 58 4.83 -5.16 -10.10
CA LYS A 58 4.06 -5.75 -9.00
C LYS A 58 4.11 -4.84 -7.78
N LEU A 59 3.17 -5.02 -6.87
CA LEU A 59 3.20 -4.34 -5.57
C LEU A 59 4.43 -4.77 -4.77
N THR A 60 5.01 -3.82 -4.04
CA THR A 60 6.04 -4.18 -3.04
C THR A 60 5.37 -4.75 -1.79
N PRO A 61 6.11 -5.49 -0.95
CA PRO A 61 5.60 -5.94 0.34
C PRO A 61 5.14 -4.79 1.25
N GLN A 62 5.80 -3.62 1.16
CA GLN A 62 5.42 -2.41 1.90
C GLN A 62 3.99 -1.96 1.56
N THR A 63 3.60 -2.01 0.28
CA THR A 63 2.28 -1.54 -0.15
C THR A 63 1.14 -2.29 0.49
N PHE A 64 1.31 -3.60 0.75
CA PHE A 64 0.28 -4.38 1.43
C PHE A 64 0.03 -3.91 2.88
N VAL A 65 0.98 -3.20 3.48
CA VAL A 65 0.88 -2.63 4.83
C VAL A 65 0.35 -1.19 4.80
N THR A 66 0.80 -0.38 3.84
CA THR A 66 0.54 1.07 3.84
C THR A 66 -0.61 1.50 2.94
N SER A 67 -1.09 0.64 2.04
CA SER A 67 -2.19 0.99 1.14
C SER A 67 -3.51 1.07 1.91
N TYR A 68 -4.31 2.07 1.60
CA TYR A 68 -5.71 2.12 2.02
C TYR A 68 -6.44 0.84 1.57
N PHE A 69 -7.26 0.30 2.48
CA PHE A 69 -8.11 -0.84 2.19
C PHE A 69 -9.56 -0.45 2.49
N ASP A 70 -10.39 -0.40 1.45
CA ASP A 70 -11.81 -0.10 1.58
C ASP A 70 -12.54 -1.29 2.20
N LEU A 71 -12.62 -1.27 3.53
CA LEU A 71 -13.34 -2.27 4.31
C LEU A 71 -14.84 -2.28 3.96
N GLU A 72 -15.42 -1.13 3.61
CA GLU A 72 -16.84 -1.06 3.30
C GLU A 72 -17.16 -1.84 2.03
N SER A 73 -16.41 -1.61 0.95
CA SER A 73 -16.52 -2.37 -0.30
C SER A 73 -16.24 -3.86 -0.08
N TYR A 74 -15.25 -4.20 0.75
CA TYR A 74 -14.93 -5.59 1.08
C TYR A 74 -16.08 -6.31 1.80
N PHE A 75 -16.68 -5.67 2.82
CA PHE A 75 -17.76 -6.28 3.61
C PHE A 75 -19.13 -6.25 2.91
N ARG A 76 -19.30 -5.42 1.88
CA ARG A 76 -20.49 -5.46 1.00
C ARG A 76 -20.58 -6.73 0.16
N LYS A 77 -19.46 -7.40 -0.12
CA LYS A 77 -19.44 -8.69 -0.83
C LYS A 77 -19.98 -9.81 0.06
N GLU A 78 -20.66 -10.77 -0.57
CA GLU A 78 -21.03 -12.02 0.08
C GLU A 78 -19.78 -12.77 0.57
N VAL A 79 -19.93 -13.59 1.61
CA VAL A 79 -18.78 -14.25 2.27
C VAL A 79 -17.93 -15.06 1.27
N ASP A 80 -18.58 -15.74 0.33
CA ASP A 80 -17.92 -16.58 -0.67
C ASP A 80 -17.22 -15.79 -1.78
N GLU A 81 -17.53 -14.50 -1.93
CA GLU A 81 -16.95 -13.59 -2.93
C GLU A 81 -15.80 -12.74 -2.37
N ARG A 82 -15.53 -12.86 -1.05
CA ARG A 82 -14.45 -12.12 -0.39
C ARG A 82 -13.11 -12.76 -0.69
N GLU A 83 -12.18 -11.93 -1.15
CA GLU A 83 -10.80 -12.35 -1.38
C GLU A 83 -9.99 -12.23 -0.09
N ILE A 84 -9.44 -13.36 0.37
CA ILE A 84 -8.65 -13.44 1.59
C ILE A 84 -7.20 -13.78 1.30
N GLN A 85 -6.30 -13.38 2.19
CA GLN A 85 -4.94 -13.92 2.20
C GLN A 85 -4.99 -15.39 2.61
N GLN A 86 -4.50 -16.27 1.73
CA GLN A 86 -4.51 -17.72 1.97
C GLN A 86 -3.33 -18.22 2.81
N ALA A 87 -2.35 -17.35 3.10
CA ALA A 87 -1.14 -17.70 3.84
C ALA A 87 -0.67 -16.53 4.72
N PHE A 88 0.03 -16.87 5.80
CA PHE A 88 0.69 -15.88 6.66
C PHE A 88 1.90 -15.25 5.96
N ASN A 89 2.06 -13.94 6.10
CA ASN A 89 3.26 -13.24 5.67
C ASN A 89 4.31 -13.25 6.80
N PHE A 90 5.14 -14.29 6.84
CA PHE A 90 6.20 -14.43 7.85
C PHE A 90 7.28 -13.35 7.77
N SER A 91 7.41 -12.68 6.63
CA SER A 91 8.33 -11.54 6.45
C SER A 91 7.78 -10.22 6.98
N LEU A 92 6.50 -10.15 7.36
CA LEU A 92 5.86 -8.90 7.80
C LEU A 92 6.61 -8.23 8.95
N ILE A 93 6.78 -8.96 10.06
CA ILE A 93 7.41 -8.42 11.27
C ILE A 93 8.93 -8.26 11.13
N PRO A 94 9.70 -9.27 10.69
CA PRO A 94 11.16 -9.16 10.68
C PRO A 94 11.71 -8.32 9.51
N ASP A 95 11.03 -8.30 8.37
CA ASP A 95 11.62 -7.75 7.13
C ASP A 95 10.88 -6.51 6.63
N ILE A 96 9.55 -6.45 6.72
CA ILE A 96 8.75 -5.37 6.10
C ILE A 96 8.60 -4.19 7.06
N LEU A 97 8.01 -4.42 8.24
CA LEU A 97 7.72 -3.37 9.23
C LEU A 97 8.93 -2.53 9.65
N PRO A 98 10.16 -3.06 9.77
CA PRO A 98 11.32 -2.24 10.12
C PRO A 98 11.75 -1.26 9.03
N ASN A 99 11.37 -1.53 7.78
CA ASN A 99 11.82 -0.78 6.60
C ASN A 99 10.73 0.14 6.02
N VAL A 100 9.54 0.14 6.61
CA VAL A 100 8.41 0.98 6.19
C VAL A 100 7.91 1.81 7.36
N ASP A 101 7.55 3.06 7.09
CA ASP A 101 6.79 3.86 8.04
C ASP A 101 5.29 3.60 7.79
N PRO A 102 4.58 2.92 8.70
CA PRO A 102 3.18 2.56 8.49
C PRO A 102 2.24 3.75 8.63
N PHE A 103 2.74 4.90 9.09
CA PHE A 103 1.93 6.09 9.33
C PHE A 103 2.30 7.21 8.35
N THR A 104 1.35 8.10 8.12
CA THR A 104 1.62 9.41 7.53
C THR A 104 2.19 10.35 8.60
N MET A 105 2.76 11.47 8.15
CA MET A 105 3.30 12.48 9.07
C MET A 105 2.22 13.03 10.01
N ASP A 106 0.99 13.20 9.51
CA ASP A 106 -0.11 13.74 10.31
C ASP A 106 -0.67 12.71 11.29
N GLU A 107 -0.74 11.44 10.90
CA GLU A 107 -1.06 10.34 11.84
C GLU A 107 0.00 10.23 12.94
N ARG A 108 1.29 10.33 12.62
CA ARG A 108 2.36 10.34 13.64
C ARG A 108 2.19 11.49 14.62
N LYS A 109 1.92 12.70 14.14
CA LYS A 109 1.65 13.86 15.02
C LYS A 109 0.47 13.59 15.94
N HIS A 110 -0.61 13.04 15.39
CA HIS A 110 -1.81 12.70 16.17
C HIS A 110 -1.51 11.65 17.25
N LEU A 111 -0.86 10.54 16.90
CA LEU A 111 -0.48 9.47 17.82
C LEU A 111 0.48 9.97 18.91
N THR A 112 1.42 10.83 18.55
CA THR A 112 2.36 11.44 19.52
C THR A 112 1.61 12.31 20.52
N ALA A 113 0.66 13.14 20.06
CA ALA A 113 -0.15 13.96 20.95
C ALA A 113 -1.01 13.12 21.92
N LEU A 114 -1.56 11.99 21.45
CA LEU A 114 -2.28 11.04 22.31
C LEU A 114 -1.34 10.40 23.34
N GLN A 115 -0.14 9.99 22.93
CA GLN A 115 0.85 9.40 23.83
C GLN A 115 1.31 10.37 24.92
N GLU A 116 1.54 11.64 24.58
CA GLU A 116 1.89 12.69 25.56
C GLU A 116 0.74 12.94 26.54
N THR A 117 -0.50 12.94 26.05
CA THR A 117 -1.68 13.06 26.92
C THR A 117 -1.77 11.89 27.89
N PHE A 118 -1.57 10.66 27.40
CA PHE A 118 -1.57 9.47 28.24
C PHE A 118 -0.48 9.53 29.31
N ARG A 119 0.76 9.90 28.95
CA ARG A 119 1.89 10.04 29.88
C ARG A 119 1.60 11.03 30.99
N ARG A 120 1.04 12.19 30.66
CA ARG A 120 0.65 13.21 31.64
C ARG A 120 -0.39 12.66 32.63
N ASN A 121 -1.43 12.01 32.13
CA ASN A 121 -2.47 11.44 32.98
C ASN A 121 -1.91 10.36 33.92
N VAL A 122 -0.99 9.51 33.45
CA VAL A 122 -0.36 8.49 34.29
C VAL A 122 0.48 9.11 35.41
N LEU A 123 1.26 10.15 35.11
CA LEU A 123 2.07 10.86 36.12
C LEU A 123 1.20 11.47 37.22
N GLU A 124 0.11 12.14 36.84
CA GLU A 124 -0.86 12.73 37.78
C GLU A 124 -1.53 11.67 38.69
N MET A 125 -1.56 10.40 38.30
CA MET A 125 -2.09 9.29 39.11
C MET A 125 -1.06 8.64 40.05
N THR A 126 0.23 8.74 39.75
CA THR A 126 1.31 8.19 40.58
C THR A 126 1.85 9.15 41.64
N ASP A 127 1.60 10.45 41.50
CA ASP A 127 1.99 11.49 42.47
C ASP A 127 0.90 11.78 43.53
N GLY A 128 -0.09 10.90 43.68
CA GLY A 128 -1.20 10.98 44.65
C GLY A 128 -1.12 9.97 45.79
#